data_AF-A0A8C2U5B7-F1
#
_entry.id   AF-A0A8C2U5B7-F1
#
_cell.length_a   1.000
_cell.length_b   1.000
_cell.length_c   1.000
_cell.angle_alpha   90.00
_cell.angle_beta   90.00
_cell.angle_gamma   90.00
#
_symmetry.space_group_name_H-M   'P 1'
#
loop_
_entity.id
_entity.type
_entity.pdbx_description
1 polymer ?
#
loop_
_entity_poly.entity_id
_entity_poly.type
_entity_poly.pdbx_seq_one_letter_code
_entity_poly.pdbx_strand_id
1 'polypeptide(L)'
;MSCPQDGAFLPPSSPQPIAKRSRPGRGRDCNMAAGRDVSGGMEAVAVAVWPPEETPAPFQYSPDSVPGADGAIDPTEVTFPGCSCRVPSCPARSCPCILHRTAEPLFECNSMCRCGDGCENRVVQRGLQVRLEVFKTAKKGWGVRTLEAITKGRFVCEYHQSWGSFSLFSADSSPYVNKSCL
;
A
#
# COMPACT_ATOMS: atom_id res chain seq x y z
N MET A 1 -56.43 -0.45 12.26
CA MET A 1 -55.80 0.88 12.12
C MET A 1 -55.17 1.25 13.45
N SER A 2 -53.85 1.03 13.59
CA SER A 2 -52.93 1.81 14.46
C SER A 2 -51.58 1.06 14.56
N CYS A 3 -50.52 1.68 14.03
CA CYS A 3 -49.14 1.26 14.23
C CYS A 3 -48.69 1.53 15.69
N PRO A 4 -47.86 0.68 16.30
CA PRO A 4 -47.09 1.06 17.48
C PRO A 4 -45.84 1.87 17.10
N GLN A 5 -45.47 2.75 18.03
CA GLN A 5 -44.57 3.89 17.88
C GLN A 5 -43.08 3.52 17.80
N ASP A 6 -42.39 4.39 17.05
CA ASP A 6 -40.96 4.61 16.84
C ASP A 6 -40.00 4.14 17.95
N GLY A 7 -39.23 3.09 17.64
CA GLY A 7 -37.95 2.82 18.28
C GLY A 7 -36.87 3.69 17.65
N ALA A 8 -36.25 4.57 18.42
CA ALA A 8 -35.14 5.41 17.98
C ALA A 8 -33.98 4.54 17.46
N PHE A 9 -33.71 4.61 16.16
CA PHE A 9 -32.57 3.97 15.53
C PHE A 9 -31.32 4.78 15.90
N LEU A 10 -30.47 4.25 16.78
CA LEU A 10 -29.15 4.81 17.03
C LEU A 10 -28.36 4.77 15.70
N PRO A 11 -27.68 5.85 15.29
CA PRO A 11 -26.83 5.81 14.11
C PRO A 11 -25.70 4.77 14.34
N PRO A 12 -25.30 4.01 13.31
CA PRO A 12 -24.18 3.10 13.44
C PRO A 12 -22.94 3.89 13.85
N SER A 13 -22.32 3.44 14.95
CA SER A 13 -21.04 3.96 15.43
C SER A 13 -20.06 4.07 14.28
N SER A 14 -19.36 5.20 14.22
CA SER A 14 -18.31 5.50 13.26
C SER A 14 -17.38 4.29 13.04
N PRO A 15 -17.04 3.94 11.78
CA PRO A 15 -16.11 2.86 11.52
C PRO A 15 -14.76 3.22 12.15
N GLN A 16 -14.35 2.42 13.14
CA GLN A 16 -13.03 2.52 13.74
C GLN A 16 -11.99 2.26 12.64
N PRO A 17 -10.89 3.04 12.56
CA PRO A 17 -9.84 2.77 11.59
C PRO A 17 -9.35 1.33 11.78
N ILE A 18 -9.38 0.56 10.71
CA ILE A 18 -8.84 -0.80 10.70
C ILE A 18 -7.34 -0.66 10.91
N ALA A 19 -6.89 -0.83 12.15
CA ALA A 19 -5.48 -1.02 12.44
C ALA A 19 -4.98 -2.17 11.55
N LYS A 20 -4.07 -1.87 10.62
CA LYS A 20 -3.31 -2.89 9.91
C LYS A 20 -2.64 -3.74 10.98
N ARG A 21 -3.19 -4.93 11.26
CA ARG A 21 -2.65 -5.84 12.27
C ARG A 21 -1.20 -6.08 11.92
N SER A 22 -0.28 -5.65 12.78
CA SER A 22 1.10 -6.12 12.76
C SER A 22 1.05 -7.64 12.87
N ARG A 23 1.48 -8.32 11.80
CA ARG A 23 1.55 -9.78 11.82
C ARG A 23 2.69 -10.18 12.76
N PRO A 24 2.51 -11.18 13.65
CA PRO A 24 3.63 -11.74 14.38
C PRO A 24 4.56 -12.43 13.39
N GLY A 25 5.82 -12.00 13.38
CA GLY A 25 6.87 -12.57 12.53
C GLY A 25 6.97 -14.08 12.74
N ARG A 26 6.72 -14.84 11.69
CA ARG A 26 7.07 -16.26 11.66
C ARG A 26 8.55 -16.36 11.34
N GLY A 27 9.35 -16.64 12.37
CA GLY A 27 10.74 -17.04 12.20
C GLY A 27 10.85 -18.31 11.36
N ARG A 28 11.76 -18.30 10.40
CA ARG A 28 12.61 -19.44 10.03
C ARG A 28 13.77 -18.98 9.17
N ASP A 29 14.93 -19.48 9.56
CA ASP A 29 16.27 -19.15 9.11
C ASP A 29 16.48 -19.37 7.61
N CYS A 30 17.06 -18.37 6.96
CA CYS A 30 17.85 -18.54 5.74
C CYS A 30 19.02 -17.58 5.85
N ASN A 31 20.23 -18.14 5.88
CA ASN A 31 21.53 -17.50 5.87
C ASN A 31 21.62 -16.44 4.75
N MET A 32 21.23 -15.19 5.04
CA MET A 32 21.55 -14.01 4.24
C MET A 32 22.62 -13.27 5.03
N ALA A 33 23.78 -13.06 4.40
CA ALA A 33 24.76 -12.10 4.91
C ALA A 33 24.01 -10.84 5.37
N ALA A 34 24.35 -10.31 6.55
CA ALA A 34 23.68 -9.22 7.25
C ALA A 34 23.59 -7.94 6.40
N GLY A 35 22.72 -7.97 5.39
CA GLY A 35 22.42 -6.87 4.50
C GLY A 35 21.47 -5.93 5.23
N ARG A 36 21.76 -4.64 5.18
CA ARG A 36 20.90 -3.63 5.79
C ARG A 36 19.57 -3.59 5.03
N ASP A 37 18.47 -3.58 5.79
CA ASP A 37 17.12 -3.40 5.27
C ASP A 37 16.67 -1.95 5.49
N VAL A 38 16.50 -1.21 4.40
CA VAL A 38 16.06 0.20 4.42
C VAL A 38 14.65 0.34 5.02
N SER A 39 13.81 -0.69 4.88
CA SER A 39 12.45 -0.67 5.43
C SER A 39 12.40 -0.95 6.93
N GLY A 40 13.50 -1.39 7.54
CA GLY A 40 13.53 -1.77 8.96
C GLY A 40 12.52 -2.86 9.32
N GLY A 41 12.21 -3.78 8.39
CA GLY A 41 11.21 -4.83 8.57
C GLY A 41 9.75 -4.37 8.46
N MET A 42 9.49 -3.14 8.00
CA MET A 42 8.11 -2.64 7.80
C MET A 42 7.45 -3.22 6.55
N GLU A 43 8.22 -3.74 5.60
CA GLU A 43 7.73 -4.42 4.39
C GLU A 43 7.72 -5.95 4.56
N ALA A 44 6.92 -6.64 3.76
CA ALA A 44 6.89 -8.10 3.76
C ALA A 44 8.20 -8.73 3.21
N VAL A 45 8.97 -7.96 2.44
CA VAL A 45 10.24 -8.35 1.83
C VAL A 45 11.26 -7.26 2.13
N ALA A 46 12.45 -7.64 2.63
CA ALA A 46 13.52 -6.70 2.95
C ALA A 46 13.99 -5.93 1.71
N VAL A 47 14.27 -4.64 1.88
CA VAL A 47 14.79 -3.74 0.85
C VAL A 47 16.29 -3.55 1.06
N ALA A 48 17.09 -4.25 0.27
CA ALA A 48 18.55 -4.28 0.43
C ALA A 48 19.22 -2.96 0.05
N VAL A 49 20.47 -2.76 0.51
CA VAL A 49 21.33 -1.61 0.15
C VAL A 49 22.64 -2.08 -0.49
N TRP A 50 23.04 -1.43 -1.59
CA TRP A 50 24.32 -1.66 -2.25
C TRP A 50 25.04 -0.36 -2.66
N PRO A 51 26.36 -0.22 -2.41
CA PRO A 51 27.23 -1.15 -1.69
C PRO A 51 26.98 -1.14 -0.17
N PRO A 52 27.31 -2.22 0.56
CA PRO A 52 26.99 -2.38 1.99
C PRO A 52 27.72 -1.39 2.92
N GLU A 53 28.81 -0.79 2.43
CA GLU A 53 29.59 0.26 3.08
C GLU A 53 28.96 1.65 2.96
N GLU A 54 28.08 1.88 2.00
CA GLU A 54 27.41 3.17 1.81
C GLU A 54 25.96 3.12 2.31
N THR A 55 25.46 4.27 2.79
CA THR A 55 24.07 4.44 3.16
C THR A 55 23.47 5.66 2.47
N PRO A 56 22.20 5.59 2.03
CA PRO A 56 21.44 6.79 1.70
C PRO A 56 21.46 7.80 2.84
N ALA A 57 21.25 9.08 2.52
CA ALA A 57 21.06 10.10 3.54
C ALA A 57 19.92 9.67 4.49
N PRO A 58 20.01 9.94 5.81
CA PRO A 58 18.98 9.53 6.75
C PRO A 58 17.60 10.05 6.33
N PHE A 59 16.61 9.16 6.37
CA PHE A 59 15.22 9.50 6.07
C PHE A 59 14.29 8.61 6.91
N GLN A 60 13.04 9.04 7.06
CA GLN A 60 12.03 8.22 7.72
C GLN A 60 11.31 7.35 6.70
N TYR A 61 11.51 6.03 6.79
CA TYR A 61 10.80 5.08 5.94
C TYR A 61 9.34 4.96 6.40
N SER A 62 8.41 4.93 5.45
CA SER A 62 7.02 4.56 5.69
C SER A 62 6.52 3.65 4.57
N PRO A 63 5.92 2.50 4.89
CA PRO A 63 5.25 1.62 3.92
C PRO A 63 3.88 2.17 3.50
N ASP A 64 3.49 3.31 4.09
CA ASP A 64 2.22 3.97 3.87
C ASP A 64 2.43 5.45 3.66
N SER A 65 1.50 6.03 2.93
CA SER A 65 1.45 7.45 2.71
C SER A 65 1.04 8.17 4.00
N VAL A 66 1.78 9.21 4.39
CA VAL A 66 1.60 9.87 5.69
C VAL A 66 0.78 11.15 5.54
N PRO A 67 -0.19 11.42 6.43
CA PRO A 67 -0.88 12.70 6.43
C PRO A 67 0.08 13.85 6.74
N GLY A 68 -0.07 14.96 6.04
CA GLY A 68 0.58 16.23 6.34
C GLY A 68 -0.12 16.95 7.47
N ALA A 69 0.46 18.09 7.88
CA ALA A 69 0.09 18.81 9.10
C ALA A 69 -1.38 19.32 9.14
N ASP A 70 -2.06 19.37 8.01
CA ASP A 70 -3.43 19.88 7.86
C ASP A 70 -4.51 18.79 7.84
N GLY A 71 -4.14 17.50 7.81
CA GLY A 71 -5.06 16.39 8.08
C GLY A 71 -6.27 16.27 7.13
N ALA A 72 -6.22 16.85 5.94
CA ALA A 72 -7.36 16.86 5.03
C ALA A 72 -7.36 15.63 4.11
N ILE A 73 -8.42 14.82 4.26
CA ILE A 73 -8.73 13.52 3.62
C ILE A 73 -7.91 12.37 4.20
N ASP A 74 -8.59 11.48 4.92
CA ASP A 74 -8.05 10.17 5.28
C ASP A 74 -8.13 9.26 4.04
N PRO A 75 -7.01 8.97 3.35
CA PRO A 75 -7.02 8.10 2.17
C PRO A 75 -7.39 6.65 2.52
N THR A 76 -7.51 6.31 3.81
CA THR A 76 -7.94 4.99 4.27
C THR A 76 -9.46 4.85 4.38
N GLU A 77 -10.23 5.92 4.20
CA GLU A 77 -11.69 5.86 4.23
C GLU A 77 -12.23 5.11 3.00
N VAL A 78 -12.82 3.93 3.24
CA VAL A 78 -13.37 3.10 2.18
C VAL A 78 -14.75 3.65 1.76
N THR A 79 -14.77 4.49 0.73
CA THR A 79 -16.02 5.03 0.16
C THR A 79 -16.70 4.09 -0.84
N PHE A 80 -16.02 3.01 -1.25
CA PHE A 80 -16.51 2.07 -2.28
C PHE A 80 -17.14 0.81 -1.66
N PRO A 81 -18.43 0.48 -1.94
CA PRO A 81 -19.18 -0.57 -1.24
C PRO A 81 -18.71 -2.01 -1.51
N GLY A 82 -17.78 -2.22 -2.44
CA GLY A 82 -17.26 -3.56 -2.77
C GLY A 82 -18.19 -4.39 -3.66
N CYS A 83 -17.90 -5.68 -3.79
CA CYS A 83 -18.66 -6.64 -4.61
C CYS A 83 -19.33 -7.74 -3.79
N SER A 84 -20.42 -8.29 -4.33
CA SER A 84 -21.15 -9.42 -3.72
C SER A 84 -20.70 -10.80 -4.23
N CYS A 85 -19.59 -10.87 -4.96
CA CYS A 85 -19.08 -12.12 -5.54
C CYS A 85 -18.73 -13.13 -4.43
N ARG A 86 -19.27 -14.35 -4.46
CA ARG A 86 -19.02 -15.41 -3.46
C ARG A 86 -18.13 -16.52 -4.03
N VAL A 87 -17.01 -16.11 -4.61
CA VAL A 87 -16.04 -16.99 -5.28
C VAL A 87 -14.64 -16.67 -4.75
N PRO A 88 -13.68 -17.62 -4.87
CA PRO A 88 -12.31 -17.39 -4.43
C PRO A 88 -11.65 -16.16 -5.07
N SER A 89 -11.89 -15.92 -6.36
CA SER A 89 -11.42 -14.76 -7.12
C SER A 89 -12.53 -14.22 -8.01
N CYS A 90 -12.61 -12.89 -8.13
CA CYS A 90 -13.65 -12.22 -8.91
C CYS A 90 -13.49 -12.50 -10.41
N PRO A 91 -14.54 -12.94 -11.11
CA PRO A 91 -14.49 -13.16 -12.55
C PRO A 91 -14.33 -11.83 -13.30
N ALA A 92 -13.54 -11.87 -14.38
CA ALA A 92 -13.36 -10.73 -15.26
C ALA A 92 -14.72 -10.28 -15.84
N ARG A 93 -14.91 -8.96 -15.92
CA ARG A 93 -16.03 -8.29 -16.63
C ARG A 93 -17.45 -8.49 -16.06
N SER A 94 -17.64 -9.27 -15.00
CA SER A 94 -18.93 -9.37 -14.29
C SER A 94 -18.88 -8.90 -12.83
N CYS A 95 -17.68 -8.76 -12.27
CA CYS A 95 -17.49 -8.13 -10.97
C CYS A 95 -17.49 -6.59 -11.12
N PRO A 96 -18.26 -5.83 -10.30
CA PRO A 96 -18.23 -4.37 -10.33
C PRO A 96 -16.85 -3.79 -9.97
N CYS A 97 -15.99 -4.54 -9.26
CA CYS A 97 -14.62 -4.10 -8.99
C CYS A 97 -13.68 -4.24 -10.19
N ILE A 98 -13.96 -5.13 -11.15
CA ILE A 98 -13.11 -5.42 -12.32
C ILE A 98 -13.70 -4.83 -13.61
N LEU A 99 -14.91 -4.27 -13.54
CA LEU A 99 -15.53 -3.63 -14.69
C LEU A 99 -14.79 -2.33 -14.98
N HIS A 100 -13.74 -2.41 -15.79
CA HIS A 100 -12.96 -1.27 -16.25
C HIS A 100 -13.26 -1.01 -17.71
N ARG A 101 -13.81 0.18 -18.00
CA ARG A 101 -13.77 0.77 -19.34
C ARG A 101 -12.50 1.58 -19.51
N THR A 102 -12.18 1.93 -20.75
CA THR A 102 -11.05 2.80 -21.07
C THR A 102 -11.16 4.11 -20.28
N ALA A 103 -10.09 4.50 -19.58
CA ALA A 103 -9.98 5.70 -18.74
C ALA A 103 -10.81 5.71 -17.44
N GLU A 104 -11.32 4.57 -16.98
CA GLU A 104 -11.93 4.44 -15.66
C GLU A 104 -10.88 4.11 -14.57
N PRO A 105 -11.10 4.57 -13.32
CA PRO A 105 -10.25 4.20 -12.19
C PRO A 105 -10.23 2.69 -11.96
N LEU A 106 -9.07 2.19 -11.52
CA LEU A 106 -8.91 0.81 -11.07
C LEU A 106 -9.30 0.70 -9.60
N PHE A 107 -10.16 -0.26 -9.26
CA PHE A 107 -10.61 -0.50 -7.90
C PHE A 107 -10.25 -1.91 -7.46
N GLU A 108 -9.49 -2.01 -6.38
CA GLU A 108 -9.28 -3.31 -5.75
C GLU A 108 -10.53 -3.78 -5.00
N CYS A 109 -10.67 -5.09 -4.86
CA CYS A 109 -11.59 -5.64 -3.88
C CYS A 109 -11.13 -5.23 -2.47
N ASN A 110 -12.06 -4.80 -1.63
CA ASN A 110 -11.78 -4.28 -0.29
C ASN A 110 -12.44 -5.17 0.78
N SER A 111 -12.43 -4.74 2.04
CA SER A 111 -13.02 -5.47 3.17
C SER A 111 -14.55 -5.64 3.08
N MET A 112 -15.25 -4.84 2.28
CA MET A 112 -16.69 -4.98 2.04
C MET A 112 -17.03 -5.99 0.94
N CYS A 113 -16.04 -6.47 0.18
CA CYS A 113 -16.25 -7.52 -0.81
C CYS A 113 -16.48 -8.89 -0.16
N ARG A 114 -17.35 -9.71 -0.77
CA ARG A 114 -17.60 -11.11 -0.34
C ARG A 114 -16.68 -12.15 -1.00
N CYS A 115 -15.79 -11.73 -1.90
CA CYS A 115 -14.83 -12.60 -2.55
C CYS A 115 -13.69 -12.96 -1.59
N GLY A 116 -12.98 -14.05 -1.87
CA GLY A 116 -11.91 -14.53 -0.98
C GLY A 116 -10.75 -13.54 -0.81
N ASP A 117 -10.00 -13.68 0.28
CA ASP A 117 -8.76 -12.91 0.53
C ASP A 117 -7.68 -13.19 -0.54
N GLY A 118 -7.74 -14.37 -1.16
CA GLY A 118 -6.92 -14.78 -2.29
C GLY A 118 -7.35 -14.19 -3.64
N CYS A 119 -8.39 -13.36 -3.69
CA CYS A 119 -8.87 -12.75 -4.94
C CYS A 119 -7.73 -12.04 -5.70
N GLU A 120 -7.67 -12.24 -7.01
CA GLU A 120 -6.63 -11.64 -7.86
C GLU A 120 -6.79 -10.13 -7.98
N ASN A 121 -7.96 -9.57 -7.69
CA ASN A 121 -8.21 -8.13 -7.62
C ASN A 121 -7.84 -7.54 -6.24
N ARG A 122 -6.84 -8.11 -5.56
CA ARG A 122 -6.25 -7.62 -4.30
C ARG A 122 -4.73 -7.69 -4.45
N VAL A 123 -4.13 -6.76 -5.19
CA VAL A 123 -2.71 -6.81 -5.57
C VAL A 123 -1.90 -5.80 -4.76
N VAL A 124 -2.21 -4.52 -4.91
CA VAL A 124 -1.54 -3.37 -4.31
C VAL A 124 -1.66 -3.43 -2.78
N GLN A 125 -2.84 -3.75 -2.25
CA GLN A 125 -3.05 -3.90 -0.80
C GLN A 125 -2.21 -5.01 -0.14
N ARG A 126 -1.57 -5.91 -0.91
CA ARG A 126 -0.66 -6.94 -0.39
C ARG A 126 0.77 -6.42 -0.18
N GLY A 127 1.03 -5.16 -0.52
CA GLY A 127 2.32 -4.50 -0.32
C GLY A 127 3.43 -5.08 -1.20
N LEU A 128 4.68 -4.76 -0.86
CA LEU A 128 5.85 -5.16 -1.63
C LEU A 128 6.05 -6.69 -1.63
N GLN A 129 6.11 -7.28 -2.83
CA GLN A 129 6.35 -8.72 -3.04
C GLN A 129 7.57 -9.00 -3.93
N VAL A 130 8.17 -7.97 -4.53
CA VAL A 130 9.35 -8.08 -5.40
C VAL A 130 10.59 -7.75 -4.56
N ARG A 131 11.68 -8.51 -4.71
CA ARG A 131 12.95 -8.19 -4.06
C ARG A 131 13.59 -6.96 -4.70
N LEU A 132 13.70 -5.88 -3.92
CA LEU A 132 14.27 -4.61 -4.34
C LEU A 132 15.63 -4.36 -3.68
N GLU A 133 16.46 -3.57 -4.36
CA GLU A 133 17.72 -3.07 -3.84
C GLU A 133 17.87 -1.59 -4.15
N VAL A 134 18.15 -0.81 -3.10
CA VAL A 134 18.58 0.58 -3.18
C VAL A 134 20.08 0.57 -3.47
N PHE A 135 20.48 1.06 -4.65
CA PHE A 135 21.86 0.97 -5.11
C PHE A 135 22.45 2.33 -5.50
N LYS A 136 23.75 2.51 -5.24
CA LYS A 136 24.47 3.71 -5.66
C LYS A 136 24.71 3.69 -7.18
N THR A 137 24.16 4.66 -7.88
CA THR A 137 24.40 4.86 -9.32
C THR A 137 25.68 5.67 -9.54
N ALA A 138 26.29 5.54 -10.72
CA ALA A 138 27.51 6.26 -11.04
C ALA A 138 27.35 7.79 -11.15
N LYS A 139 26.13 8.29 -11.47
CA LYS A 139 25.92 9.71 -11.82
C LYS A 139 24.62 10.34 -11.31
N LYS A 140 23.65 9.56 -10.81
CA LYS A 140 22.30 10.04 -10.46
C LYS A 140 21.99 9.92 -8.96
N GLY A 141 23.01 9.69 -8.13
CA GLY A 141 22.80 9.38 -6.71
C GLY A 141 22.30 7.95 -6.51
N TRP A 142 21.33 7.76 -5.61
CA TRP A 142 20.76 6.45 -5.31
C TRP A 142 19.62 6.11 -6.28
N GLY A 143 19.54 4.85 -6.68
CA GLY A 143 18.46 4.30 -7.49
C GLY A 143 17.87 3.06 -6.86
N VAL A 144 16.77 2.57 -7.43
CA VAL A 144 16.14 1.30 -7.05
C VAL A 144 16.23 0.34 -8.24
N ARG A 145 16.61 -0.91 -7.98
CA ARG A 145 16.57 -1.99 -8.96
C ARG A 145 15.93 -3.24 -8.37
N THR A 146 15.48 -4.14 -9.23
CA THR A 146 14.99 -5.45 -8.80
C THR A 146 16.12 -6.48 -8.79
N LEU A 147 16.05 -7.42 -7.84
CA LEU A 147 16.96 -8.57 -7.72
C LEU A 147 16.40 -9.84 -8.39
N GLU A 148 15.30 -9.68 -9.12
CA GLU A 148 14.61 -10.74 -9.85
C GLU A 148 13.93 -10.19 -11.11
N ALA A 149 13.69 -11.07 -12.07
CA ALA A 149 12.97 -10.74 -13.29
C ALA A 149 11.49 -10.43 -12.98
N ILE A 150 10.96 -9.36 -13.58
CA ILE A 150 9.56 -8.96 -13.43
C ILE A 150 8.79 -9.36 -14.68
N THR A 151 7.76 -10.17 -14.52
CA THR A 151 6.81 -10.48 -15.60
C THR A 151 5.94 -9.25 -15.89
N LYS A 152 5.66 -8.99 -17.17
CA LYS A 152 4.80 -7.87 -17.59
C LYS A 152 3.46 -7.90 -16.83
N GLY A 153 3.06 -6.75 -16.28
CA GLY A 153 1.81 -6.59 -15.53
C GLY A 153 1.90 -6.94 -14.04
N ARG A 154 3.07 -7.36 -13.53
CA ARG A 154 3.28 -7.59 -12.09
C ARG A 154 3.44 -6.25 -11.36
N PHE A 155 2.70 -6.09 -10.26
CA PHE A 155 2.90 -4.97 -9.35
C PHE A 155 4.30 -5.00 -8.74
N VAL A 156 4.93 -3.84 -8.63
CA VAL A 156 6.30 -3.69 -8.11
C VAL A 156 6.28 -3.01 -6.76
N CYS A 157 5.94 -1.72 -6.72
CA CYS A 157 5.96 -0.91 -5.51
C CYS A 157 4.95 0.25 -5.62
N GLU A 158 4.48 0.74 -4.48
CA GLU A 158 3.76 2.00 -4.39
C GLU A 158 4.72 3.18 -4.23
N TYR A 159 4.27 4.34 -4.70
CA TYR A 159 4.89 5.61 -4.39
C TYR A 159 4.15 6.24 -3.21
N HIS A 160 4.77 6.23 -2.04
CA HIS A 160 4.23 6.91 -0.86
C HIS A 160 4.83 8.30 -0.72
N GLN A 161 4.00 9.24 -0.32
CA GLN A 161 4.39 10.61 -0.04
C GLN A 161 3.64 11.15 1.17
N SER A 162 4.18 12.24 1.72
CA SER A 162 3.43 13.11 2.62
C SER A 162 2.47 13.96 1.79
N TRP A 163 1.20 14.03 2.19
CA TRP A 163 0.17 14.84 1.51
C TRP A 163 -0.20 16.04 2.36
N GLY A 164 -0.34 17.22 1.77
CA GLY A 164 -0.86 18.40 2.45
C GLY A 164 -1.31 19.47 1.45
N SER A 165 -1.77 20.62 1.92
CA SER A 165 -2.14 21.74 1.06
C SER A 165 -0.99 22.15 0.14
N PHE A 166 -1.32 22.47 -1.12
CA PHE A 166 -0.37 22.93 -2.14
C PHE A 166 0.52 24.10 -1.65
N SER A 167 0.00 24.92 -0.75
CA SER A 167 0.69 26.07 -0.15
C SER A 167 1.83 25.72 0.82
N LEU A 168 1.95 24.45 1.24
CA LEU A 168 2.96 23.99 2.22
C LEU A 168 4.11 23.21 1.59
N PHE A 169 4.03 22.86 0.30
CA PHE A 169 5.15 22.26 -0.43
C PHE A 169 6.19 23.33 -0.79
N SER A 170 6.93 23.81 0.22
CA SER A 170 8.24 24.39 -0.04
C SER A 170 9.19 23.26 -0.44
N ALA A 171 10.09 23.50 -1.38
CA ALA A 171 10.99 22.49 -1.96
C ALA A 171 11.99 21.86 -0.94
N ASP A 172 11.89 22.20 0.33
CA ASP A 172 12.88 21.91 1.38
C ASP A 172 12.30 21.12 2.58
N SER A 173 11.01 20.72 2.55
CA SER A 173 10.31 20.25 3.77
C SER A 173 9.90 18.78 3.83
N SER A 174 10.16 17.93 2.83
CA SER A 174 9.75 16.51 2.90
C SER A 174 10.93 15.59 3.20
N PRO A 175 11.11 15.11 4.45
CA PRO A 175 12.13 14.11 4.80
C PRO A 175 11.79 12.69 4.29
N TYR A 176 10.77 12.54 3.45
CA TYR A 176 10.30 11.26 2.93
C TYR A 176 10.84 11.02 1.53
N VAL A 177 11.55 9.90 1.36
CA VAL A 177 12.14 9.52 0.09
C VAL A 177 11.06 8.95 -0.83
N ASN A 178 11.01 9.55 -2.01
CA ASN A 178 10.23 9.13 -3.16
C ASN A 178 10.68 7.74 -3.65
N LYS A 179 9.86 6.70 -3.45
CA LYS A 179 10.05 5.36 -4.06
C LYS A 179 9.87 5.47 -5.58
N SER A 180 10.87 5.98 -6.30
CA SER A 180 10.81 6.03 -7.77
C SER A 180 11.17 4.65 -8.33
N CYS A 181 10.17 3.80 -8.53
CA CYS A 181 10.27 2.64 -9.43
C CYS A 181 10.10 3.16 -10.87
N LEU A 182 11.21 3.32 -11.62
CA LEU A 182 11.20 3.57 -13.07
C LEU A 182 11.11 2.26 -13.85
#